data_AF-A0A524QJ65-F1
#
_entry.id   AF-A0A524QJ65-F1
#
_cell.length_a   1.000
_cell.length_b   1.000
_cell.length_c   1.000
_cell.angle_alpha   90.00
_cell.angle_beta   90.00
_cell.angle_gamma   90.00
#
_symmetry.space_group_name_H-M   'P 1'
#
loop_
_entity.id
_entity.type
_entity.pdbx_description
1 polymer ?
#
loop_
_entity_poly.entity_id
_entity_poly.type
_entity_poly.pdbx_seq_one_letter_code
_entity_poly.pdbx_strand_id
1 'polypeptide(L)' 'MKNILKGSIILVLILLITGCTKDEWMNPAPVTSLSDLTVFDTKDRVVAQVNGMYASLKSGQHLGGRFQVYNDVRCD' A
#
# COMPACT_ATOMS: atom_id res chain seq x y z
N MET A 1 -8.76 -47.03 -24.36
CA MET A 1 -9.42 -45.70 -24.32
C MET A 1 -9.76 -45.22 -22.91
N LYS A 2 -10.44 -46.01 -22.06
CA LYS A 2 -10.82 -45.58 -20.69
C LYS A 2 -9.65 -45.12 -19.81
N ASN A 3 -8.47 -45.75 -19.91
CA ASN A 3 -7.31 -45.38 -19.08
C ASN A 3 -6.65 -44.06 -19.52
N ILE A 4 -6.67 -43.77 -20.83
CA ILE A 4 -6.19 -42.50 -21.39
C ILE A 4 -7.14 -41.37 -20.98
N LEU A 5 -8.46 -41.61 -21.01
CA LEU A 5 -9.46 -40.64 -20.56
C LEU A 5 -9.33 -40.32 -19.05
N LYS A 6 -9.10 -41.34 -18.21
CA LYS A 6 -8.82 -41.16 -16.78
C LYS A 6 -7.55 -40.34 -16.53
N GLY A 7 -6.48 -40.61 -17.28
CA GLY A 7 -5.23 -39.85 -17.20
C GLY A 7 -5.42 -38.38 -17.59
N SER A 8 -6.19 -38.12 -18.65
CA SER A 8 -6.49 -36.76 -19.10
C SER A 8 -7.31 -35.96 -18.08
N ILE A 9 -8.30 -36.60 -17.42
CA ILE A 9 -9.10 -35.96 -16.37
C ILE A 9 -8.24 -35.58 -15.17
N ILE A 10 -7.33 -36.47 -14.75
CA ILE A 10 -6.41 -36.21 -13.63
C ILE A 10 -5.47 -35.05 -13.98
N LEU A 11 -4.95 -35.01 -15.20
CA LEU A 11 -4.07 -33.93 -15.65
C LEU A 11 -4.77 -32.57 -15.67
N VAL A 12 -6.01 -32.52 -16.17
CA VAL A 12 -6.83 -31.30 -16.14
C VAL A 12 -7.11 -30.85 -14.70
N LEU A 13 -7.37 -31.78 -13.79
CA LEU A 13 -7.61 -31.45 -12.38
C LEU A 13 -6.37 -30.82 -11.72
N ILE A 14 -5.17 -31.32 -12.04
CA ILE A 14 -3.89 -30.79 -11.52
C ILE A 14 -3.64 -29.38 -12.06
N LEU A 15 -3.93 -29.12 -13.33
CA LEU A 15 -3.73 -27.79 -13.92
C LEU A 15 -4.66 -26.71 -13.33
N LEU A 16 -5.84 -27.09 -12.82
CA LEU A 16 -6.80 -26.16 -12.22
C LEU A 16 -6.39 -25.69 -10.81
N ILE A 17 -5.55 -26.43 -10.09
CA ILE A 17 -5.13 -26.11 -8.72
C ILE A 17 -3.78 -25.38 -8.62
N THR A 18 -2.96 -25.39 -9.68
CA THR A 18 -1.62 -24.75 -9.66
C THR A 18 -1.62 -23.25 -9.95
N GLY A 19 -2.76 -22.65 -10.30
CA GLY A 19 -2.82 -21.26 -10.80
C GLY A 19 -3.06 -20.15 -9.77
N CYS A 20 -3.34 -20.47 -8.50
CA CYS A 20 -3.83 -19.48 -7.55
C CYS A 20 -2.74 -19.03 -6.56
N THR A 21 -1.84 -18.15 -6.99
CA THR A 21 -0.88 -17.44 -6.10
C THR A 21 -1.29 -15.97 -5.89
N LYS A 22 -2.60 -15.74 -5.72
CA LYS A 22 -3.22 -14.41 -5.68
C LYS A 22 -2.60 -13.48 -4.63
N ASP A 23 -2.35 -13.96 -3.42
CA ASP A 23 -1.96 -13.06 -2.33
C ASP A 23 -0.49 -12.64 -2.37
N GLU A 24 0.39 -13.51 -2.87
CA GLU A 24 1.83 -13.22 -2.98
C GLU A 24 2.15 -12.24 -4.11
N TRP A 25 1.46 -12.36 -5.25
CA TRP A 25 1.79 -11.59 -6.46
C TRP A 25 0.77 -10.51 -6.82
N MET A 26 -0.49 -10.69 -6.42
CA MET A 26 -1.59 -9.79 -6.80
C MET A 26 -1.98 -8.83 -5.67
N ASN A 27 -1.65 -9.17 -4.41
CA ASN A 27 -1.94 -8.34 -3.24
C ASN A 27 -0.69 -8.06 -2.37
N PRO A 28 0.48 -7.69 -2.93
CA PRO A 28 1.64 -7.40 -2.09
C PRO A 28 1.34 -6.20 -1.19
N ALA A 29 1.66 -6.32 0.10
CA ALA A 29 1.59 -5.21 1.02
C ALA A 29 2.60 -4.13 0.59
N PRO A 30 2.22 -2.84 0.53
CA PRO A 30 3.17 -1.78 0.20
C PRO A 30 4.29 -1.72 1.25
N VAL A 31 5.54 -1.67 0.80
CA VAL A 31 6.71 -1.58 1.71
C VAL A 31 6.73 -0.30 2.54
N THR A 32 6.01 0.72 2.11
CA THR A 32 5.82 2.00 2.81
C THR A 32 4.56 2.01 3.68
N SER A 33 3.76 0.94 3.66
CA SER A 33 2.61 0.82 4.56
C SER A 33 3.11 0.58 5.97
N LEU A 34 2.75 1.48 6.87
CA LEU A 34 3.04 1.36 8.29
C LEU A 34 1.80 0.82 8.99
N SER A 35 1.96 -0.26 9.76
CA SER A 35 0.86 -0.82 10.55
C SER A 35 0.61 0.04 11.80
N ASP A 36 -0.65 0.43 12.00
CA ASP A 36 -1.10 1.19 13.17
C ASP A 36 -0.78 0.49 14.50
N LEU A 37 -0.65 -0.85 14.49
CA LEU A 37 -0.30 -1.65 15.65
C LEU A 37 1.12 -1.41 16.15
N THR A 38 2.05 -1.07 15.24
CA THR A 38 3.49 -0.99 15.57
C THR A 38 4.08 0.40 15.36
N VAL A 39 3.34 1.31 14.72
CA VAL A 39 3.85 2.61 14.27
C VAL A 39 4.26 3.52 15.44
N PHE A 40 3.82 3.21 16.67
CA PHE A 40 4.13 3.97 17.88
C PHE A 40 4.96 3.19 18.94
N ASP A 41 5.47 2.01 18.61
CA ASP A 41 6.16 1.12 19.58
C ASP A 41 7.51 1.64 20.07
N THR A 42 8.15 2.51 19.31
CA THR A 42 9.49 3.03 19.64
C THR A 42 9.52 4.54 19.57
N LYS A 43 10.34 5.14 20.42
CA LYS A 43 10.58 6.59 20.43
C LYS A 43 10.95 7.11 19.04
N ASP A 44 11.85 6.43 18.33
CA ASP A 44 12.32 6.86 17.02
C ASP A 44 11.20 6.87 15.98
N ARG A 45 10.31 5.87 16.02
CA ARG A 45 9.12 5.84 15.14
C ARG A 45 8.16 6.99 15.43
N VAL A 46 7.87 7.25 16.71
CA VAL A 46 7.01 8.37 17.11
C VAL A 46 7.61 9.70 16.64
N VAL A 47 8.91 9.92 16.85
CA VAL A 47 9.61 11.12 16.39
C VAL A 47 9.57 11.25 14.87
N ALA A 48 9.75 10.15 14.13
CA ALA A 48 9.65 10.15 12.67
C ALA A 48 8.25 10.57 12.19
N GLN A 49 7.17 10.10 12.83
CA GLN A 49 5.80 10.52 12.49
C GLN A 49 5.59 12.02 12.71
N VAL A 50 6.01 12.54 13.86
CA VAL A 50 5.89 13.98 14.18
C VAL A 50 6.66 14.82 13.16
N ASN A 51 7.89 14.41 12.82
CA ASN A 51 8.70 15.10 11.82
C ASN A 51 8.07 15.06 10.43
N GLY A 52 7.50 13.92 10.02
CA GLY A 52 6.78 13.77 8.75
C GLY A 52 5.55 14.68 8.64
N MET A 53 4.78 14.81 9.73
CA MET A 53 3.65 15.73 9.82
C MET A 53 4.11 17.18 9.63
N TYR A 54 5.15 17.62 10.36
CA TYR A 54 5.67 18.98 10.23
C TYR A 54 6.33 19.24 8.86
N ALA A 55 6.96 18.24 8.24
CA ALA A 55 7.51 18.37 6.89
C ALA A 55 6.38 18.64 5.87
N SER A 56 5.27 17.92 5.99
CA SER A 56 4.08 18.14 5.13
C SER A 56 3.47 19.52 5.35
N LEU A 57 3.33 19.95 6.62
CA LEU A 57 2.77 21.25 6.97
C LEU A 57 3.63 22.42 6.44
N LYS A 58 4.95 22.33 6.56
CA LYS A 58 5.89 23.36 6.10
C LYS A 58 6.10 23.34 4.59
N SER A 59 5.50 22.40 3.87
CA SER A 59 5.62 22.35 2.42
C SER A 59 5.05 23.62 1.78
N GLY A 60 5.62 24.06 0.65
CA GLY A 60 5.13 25.21 -0.10
C GLY A 60 3.71 25.05 -0.66
N GLN A 61 3.19 23.82 -0.66
CA GLN A 61 1.80 23.53 -1.04
C GLN A 61 0.81 23.86 0.08
N HIS A 62 1.28 23.90 1.33
CA HIS A 62 0.47 24.19 2.50
C HIS A 62 0.95 25.47 3.19
N LEU A 63 1.28 25.43 4.48
CA LEU A 63 1.62 26.62 5.27
C LEU A 63 2.96 27.25 4.87
N GLY A 64 3.75 26.62 4.01
CA GLY A 64 4.98 27.21 3.49
C GLY A 64 4.78 28.14 2.28
N GLY A 65 3.54 28.39 1.81
CA GLY A 65 3.35 29.25 0.64
C GLY A 65 1.93 29.37 0.13
N ARG A 66 1.53 28.44 -0.76
CA ARG A 66 0.30 28.57 -1.58
C ARG A 66 -0.94 28.76 -0.74
N PHE A 67 -1.04 28.09 0.41
CA PHE A 67 -2.20 28.21 1.28
C PHE A 67 -2.45 29.65 1.69
N GLN A 68 -1.43 30.39 2.12
CA GLN A 68 -1.57 31.80 2.50
C GLN A 68 -1.90 32.68 1.30
N VAL A 69 -1.16 32.54 0.20
CA VAL A 69 -1.35 33.36 -1.00
C VAL A 69 -2.76 33.21 -1.57
N TYR A 70 -3.29 31.99 -1.59
CA TYR A 70 -4.65 31.75 -2.10
C TYR A 70 -5.74 32.35 -1.22
N ASN A 71 -5.51 32.46 0.08
CA ASN A 71 -6.45 33.12 0.98
C ASN A 71 -6.33 34.65 0.84
N ASP A 72 -5.12 35.19 0.72
CA ASP A 72 -4.86 36.63 0.62
C ASP A 72 -5.40 37.23 -0.69
N VAL A 73 -5.15 36.58 -1.83
CA VAL A 73 -5.62 37.05 -3.16
C VAL A 73 -7.16 36.98 -3.31
N ARG A 74 -7.84 36.25 -2.42
CA ARG A 74 -9.31 36.13 -2.41
C ARG A 74 -9.99 37.14 -1.49
N CYS A 75 -9.23 37.92 -0.72
CA CYS A 75 -9.79 39.00 0.08
C CYS A 75 -10.23 40.16 -0.81
N ASP A 76 -11.37 40.75 -0.44
CA ASP A 76 -12.11 41.82 -1.10
C ASP A 76 -11.49 43.22 -0.93
#